data_AF-A0A916Z1I0-F1
#
_entry.id   AF-A0A916Z1I0-F1
#
_cell.length_a   1.000
_cell.length_b   1.000
_cell.length_c   1.000
_cell.angle_alpha   90.00
_cell.angle_beta   90.00
_cell.angle_gamma   90.00
#
_symmetry.space_group_name_H-M   'P 1'
#
loop_
_entity.id
_entity.type
_entity.pdbx_description
1 polymer ?
#
loop_
_entity_poly.entity_id
_entity_poly.type
_entity_poly.pdbx_seq_one_letter_code
_entity_poly.pdbx_strand_id
1 'polypeptide(L)'
;MKKNFYSCLVAGVFVVACSSRTIEIDPNIILIQDSNFEKALIAEKIDSDSTINGQIKRSDAEDVKVLSVPNLQIKSLSGIEGFKSLTYLDCSLNQLTNLDVSQNTALESLDCSSNLLTNIDLSKNLNLAAFNCVNNQLKDLSIPSKQLYALNANNNLLVTVSVDAATRLSLLYLSNNQIKSISLINNQALAELKCNSNKLTTIDLSKNTKLRYLDVSNNSLSTLDLCNNTEILKLICSSNNIAKITIPKKIQPMFVNNTALIDSKTSYSTCD
;
A
#
# COMPACT_ATOMS: atom_id res chain seq x y z
N MET A 1 -19.06 -48.77 -11.91
CA MET A 1 -17.92 -47.84 -11.80
C MET A 1 -18.45 -46.42 -11.85
N LYS A 2 -17.79 -45.50 -11.12
CA LYS A 2 -18.29 -44.25 -10.54
C LYS A 2 -19.21 -43.38 -11.41
N LYS A 3 -20.37 -43.05 -10.83
CA LYS A 3 -21.29 -41.95 -11.16
C LYS A 3 -20.68 -40.62 -10.70
N ASN A 4 -20.77 -39.56 -11.50
CA ASN A 4 -20.77 -38.18 -11.01
C ASN A 4 -22.06 -37.50 -11.50
N PHE A 5 -22.95 -37.24 -10.54
CA PHE A 5 -24.17 -36.46 -10.71
C PHE A 5 -23.81 -34.98 -10.53
N TYR A 6 -24.11 -34.15 -11.53
CA TYR A 6 -24.45 -32.75 -11.26
C TYR A 6 -25.97 -32.62 -11.38
N SER A 7 -26.58 -32.31 -10.24
CA SER A 7 -28.00 -32.10 -10.05
C SER A 7 -28.44 -30.84 -10.80
N CYS A 8 -29.02 -31.04 -11.98
CA CYS A 8 -30.03 -30.13 -12.52
C CYS A 8 -31.34 -30.39 -11.77
N LEU A 9 -31.88 -29.38 -11.09
CA LEU A 9 -33.23 -29.43 -10.55
C LEU A 9 -33.98 -28.17 -11.00
N VAL A 10 -34.37 -28.18 -12.27
CA VAL A 10 -35.55 -27.46 -12.73
C VAL A 10 -36.35 -28.46 -13.55
N ALA A 11 -37.56 -28.75 -13.08
CA ALA A 11 -38.45 -29.77 -13.60
C ALA A 11 -38.97 -29.43 -15.01
N GLY A 12 -38.96 -30.42 -15.89
CA GLY A 12 -40.05 -30.78 -16.79
C GLY A 12 -40.63 -29.74 -17.78
N VAL A 13 -40.18 -29.87 -19.03
CA VAL A 13 -40.93 -29.73 -20.30
C VAL A 13 -41.50 -28.35 -20.66
N PHE A 14 -40.81 -27.66 -21.57
CA PHE A 14 -41.31 -27.36 -22.93
C PHE A 14 -40.11 -26.91 -23.78
N VAL A 15 -40.01 -27.41 -25.02
CA VAL A 15 -39.09 -26.85 -26.01
C VAL A 15 -39.58 -25.43 -26.31
N VAL A 16 -38.91 -24.44 -25.74
CA VAL A 16 -38.96 -23.06 -26.22
C VAL A 16 -37.51 -22.67 -26.50
N ALA A 17 -37.25 -22.27 -27.73
CA ALA A 17 -35.95 -21.83 -28.20
C ALA A 17 -35.36 -20.79 -27.24
N CYS A 18 -34.39 -21.19 -26.42
CA CYS A 18 -33.65 -20.26 -25.60
C CYS A 18 -32.54 -19.70 -26.50
N SER A 19 -32.84 -18.59 -27.17
CA SER A 19 -31.81 -17.76 -27.78
C SER A 19 -30.76 -17.49 -26.71
N SER A 20 -29.52 -17.95 -26.91
CA SER A 20 -28.37 -17.47 -26.14
C SER A 20 -28.16 -16.00 -26.52
N ARG A 21 -29.00 -15.12 -25.97
CA ARG A 21 -28.69 -13.69 -25.91
C ARG A 21 -27.48 -13.60 -25.00
N THR A 22 -26.31 -13.46 -25.59
CA THR A 22 -25.24 -12.69 -24.95
C THR A 22 -25.89 -11.40 -24.46
N ILE A 23 -25.95 -11.21 -23.14
CA ILE A 23 -26.30 -9.91 -22.58
C ILE A 23 -25.16 -8.99 -23.01
N GLU A 24 -25.34 -8.28 -24.11
CA GLU A 24 -24.47 -7.17 -24.48
C GLU A 24 -24.69 -6.10 -23.40
N ILE A 25 -23.78 -6.04 -22.45
CA ILE A 25 -23.71 -4.92 -21.52
C ILE A 25 -23.46 -3.68 -22.38
N ASP A 26 -24.34 -2.68 -22.26
CA ASP A 26 -24.19 -1.42 -23.01
C ASP A 26 -22.78 -0.87 -22.76
N PRO A 27 -21.94 -0.71 -23.81
CA PRO A 27 -20.58 -0.25 -23.63
C PRO A 27 -20.52 1.15 -23.02
N ASN A 28 -21.59 1.94 -23.08
CA ASN A 28 -21.67 3.27 -22.50
C ASN A 28 -22.04 3.27 -21.01
N ILE A 29 -22.22 2.09 -20.40
CA ILE A 29 -22.57 1.95 -19.00
C ILE A 29 -21.39 1.35 -18.22
N ILE A 30 -21.22 1.83 -16.98
CA ILE A 30 -20.34 1.25 -15.97
C ILE A 30 -21.24 0.77 -14.83
N LEU A 31 -21.11 -0.49 -14.43
CA LEU A 31 -21.89 -1.06 -13.33
C LEU A 31 -21.26 -0.68 -11.98
N ILE A 32 -22.06 -0.07 -11.10
CA ILE A 32 -21.70 0.32 -9.74
C ILE A 32 -22.54 -0.51 -8.76
N GLN A 33 -22.10 -1.73 -8.45
CA GLN A 33 -22.91 -2.67 -7.65
C GLN A 33 -23.10 -2.26 -6.19
N ASP A 34 -22.15 -1.49 -5.64
CA ASP A 34 -22.22 -1.01 -4.27
C ASP A 34 -23.03 0.29 -4.21
N SER A 35 -24.23 0.23 -3.64
CA SER A 35 -25.11 1.40 -3.54
C SER A 35 -24.51 2.55 -2.71
N ASN A 36 -23.56 2.30 -1.80
CA ASN A 36 -22.87 3.38 -1.09
C ASN A 36 -21.83 4.05 -1.98
N PHE A 37 -21.18 3.28 -2.86
CA PHE A 37 -20.29 3.86 -3.85
C PHE A 37 -21.08 4.72 -4.86
N GLU A 38 -22.21 4.23 -5.36
CA GLU A 38 -23.07 5.00 -6.26
C GLU A 38 -23.61 6.29 -5.60
N LYS A 39 -24.09 6.22 -4.36
CA LYS A 39 -24.46 7.41 -3.58
C LYS A 39 -23.33 8.43 -3.46
N ALA A 40 -22.09 7.96 -3.30
CA ALA A 40 -20.92 8.81 -3.25
C ALA A 40 -20.71 9.52 -4.58
N LEU A 41 -20.82 8.80 -5.70
CA LEU A 41 -20.71 9.37 -7.04
C LEU A 41 -21.81 10.40 -7.34
N ILE A 42 -23.04 10.17 -6.87
CA ILE A 42 -24.13 11.16 -6.94
C ILE A 42 -23.78 12.41 -6.10
N ALA A 43 -23.28 12.22 -4.88
CA ALA A 43 -22.91 13.33 -3.99
C ALA A 43 -21.77 14.19 -4.57
N GLU A 44 -20.82 13.56 -5.26
CA GLU A 44 -19.72 14.21 -5.99
C GLU A 44 -20.16 14.81 -7.35
N LYS A 45 -21.45 14.66 -7.72
CA LYS A 45 -22.02 15.11 -9.01
C LYS A 45 -21.36 14.47 -10.23
N ILE A 46 -20.80 13.28 -10.03
CA ILE A 46 -20.24 12.45 -11.10
C ILE A 46 -21.39 11.75 -11.81
N ASP A 47 -22.24 11.05 -11.06
CA ASP A 47 -23.40 10.37 -11.62
C ASP A 47 -24.47 11.38 -12.09
N SER A 48 -24.56 11.52 -13.41
CA SER A 48 -25.34 12.57 -14.06
C SER A 48 -26.85 12.40 -13.95
N ASP A 49 -27.34 11.18 -13.74
CA ASP A 49 -28.77 10.93 -13.60
C ASP A 49 -29.25 11.06 -12.14
N SER A 50 -28.32 11.08 -11.18
CA SER A 50 -28.60 11.25 -9.76
C SER A 50 -29.55 10.20 -9.17
N THR A 51 -29.58 9.00 -9.76
CA THR A 51 -30.42 7.89 -9.31
C THR A 51 -29.57 6.71 -8.84
N ILE A 52 -29.99 6.06 -7.76
CA ILE A 52 -29.32 4.86 -7.26
C ILE A 52 -29.90 3.67 -8.05
N ASN A 53 -29.28 3.33 -9.17
CA ASN A 53 -29.77 2.34 -10.13
C ASN A 53 -28.73 1.23 -10.44
N GLY A 54 -27.59 1.24 -9.77
CA GLY A 54 -26.50 0.29 -9.89
C GLY A 54 -25.56 0.58 -11.07
N GLN A 55 -25.59 1.78 -11.65
CA GLN A 55 -24.83 2.12 -12.84
C GLN A 55 -24.58 3.62 -12.98
N ILE A 56 -23.54 3.97 -13.75
CA ILE A 56 -23.31 5.33 -14.24
C ILE A 56 -23.03 5.29 -15.73
N LYS A 57 -23.14 6.44 -16.42
CA LYS A 57 -22.66 6.55 -17.80
C LYS A 57 -21.14 6.53 -17.82
N ARG A 58 -20.56 5.96 -18.87
CA ARG A 58 -19.10 5.97 -19.08
C ARG A 58 -18.56 7.40 -19.23
N SER A 59 -19.31 8.28 -19.90
CA SER A 59 -18.99 9.69 -20.04
C SER A 59 -18.87 10.43 -18.70
N ASP A 60 -19.56 9.93 -17.67
CA ASP A 60 -19.53 10.54 -16.33
C ASP A 60 -18.20 10.25 -15.62
N ALA A 61 -17.55 9.13 -15.92
CA ALA A 61 -16.33 8.67 -15.27
C ALA A 61 -15.03 8.96 -16.05
N GLU A 62 -15.09 9.04 -17.38
CA GLU A 62 -13.88 8.97 -18.23
C GLU A 62 -12.91 10.13 -18.02
N ASP A 63 -13.42 11.32 -17.70
CA ASP A 63 -12.63 12.54 -17.46
C ASP A 63 -12.37 12.82 -15.97
N VAL A 64 -12.89 11.99 -15.06
CA VAL A 64 -12.69 12.17 -13.62
C VAL A 64 -11.24 11.86 -13.26
N LYS A 65 -10.53 12.89 -12.78
CA LYS A 65 -9.11 12.80 -12.38
C LYS A 65 -8.89 12.55 -10.90
N VAL A 66 -9.85 12.94 -10.08
CA VAL A 66 -9.79 12.90 -8.62
C VAL A 66 -11.10 12.32 -8.13
N LEU A 67 -11.00 11.24 -7.34
CA LEU A 67 -12.13 10.63 -6.67
C LEU A 67 -11.75 10.42 -5.20
N SER A 68 -12.52 11.01 -4.30
CA SER A 68 -12.37 10.84 -2.86
C SER A 68 -13.71 10.37 -2.29
N VAL A 69 -13.73 9.15 -1.78
CA VAL A 69 -14.90 8.47 -1.19
C VAL A 69 -14.60 7.84 0.17
N PRO A 70 -13.94 8.55 1.12
CA PRO A 70 -13.54 7.97 2.39
C PRO A 70 -14.71 7.84 3.38
N ASN A 71 -14.70 6.80 4.22
CA ASN A 71 -15.64 6.63 5.33
C ASN A 71 -17.13 6.60 4.92
N LEU A 72 -17.44 5.87 3.84
CA LEU A 72 -18.79 5.75 3.30
C LEU A 72 -19.38 4.34 3.42
N GLN A 73 -18.72 3.48 4.21
CA GLN A 73 -19.10 2.07 4.39
C GLN A 73 -19.18 1.32 3.04
N ILE A 74 -18.32 1.69 2.09
CA ILE A 74 -18.24 1.04 0.78
C ILE A 74 -17.56 -0.31 0.96
N LYS A 75 -18.15 -1.36 0.38
CA LYS A 75 -17.63 -2.73 0.42
C LYS A 75 -16.98 -3.13 -0.91
N SER A 76 -17.37 -2.48 -2.01
CA SER A 76 -16.80 -2.72 -3.34
C SER A 76 -16.69 -1.42 -4.14
N LEU A 77 -15.54 -1.23 -4.80
CA LEU A 77 -15.36 -0.21 -5.83
C LEU A 77 -15.48 -0.77 -7.25
N SER A 78 -16.22 -1.88 -7.44
CA SER A 78 -16.54 -2.35 -8.80
C SER A 78 -17.10 -1.22 -9.65
N GLY A 79 -16.57 -1.06 -10.86
CA GLY A 79 -16.83 0.07 -11.76
C GLY A 79 -15.71 1.12 -11.77
N ILE A 80 -14.80 1.11 -10.80
CA ILE A 80 -13.63 2.02 -10.77
C ILE A 80 -12.75 1.85 -12.01
N GLU A 81 -12.76 0.68 -12.66
CA GLU A 81 -12.06 0.40 -13.91
C GLU A 81 -12.48 1.31 -15.07
N GLY A 82 -13.67 1.94 -14.98
CA GLY A 82 -14.15 2.91 -15.95
C GLY A 82 -13.55 4.31 -15.81
N PHE A 83 -12.94 4.63 -14.66
CA PHE A 83 -12.33 5.93 -14.35
C PHE A 83 -10.90 6.00 -14.91
N LYS A 84 -10.77 5.99 -16.24
CA LYS A 84 -9.48 5.84 -16.94
C LYS A 84 -8.50 7.00 -16.72
N SER A 85 -9.02 8.20 -16.50
CA SER A 85 -8.20 9.40 -16.27
C SER A 85 -7.84 9.63 -14.80
N LEU A 86 -8.18 8.69 -13.92
CA LEU A 86 -8.00 8.84 -12.48
C LEU A 86 -6.52 8.91 -12.09
N THR A 87 -6.12 10.03 -11.53
CA THR A 87 -4.77 10.32 -11.03
C THR A 87 -4.68 10.25 -9.51
N TYR A 88 -5.79 10.51 -8.82
CA TYR A 88 -5.91 10.44 -7.36
C TYR A 88 -7.15 9.63 -6.98
N LEU A 89 -6.95 8.61 -6.15
CA LEU A 89 -8.01 7.85 -5.52
C LEU A 89 -7.81 7.82 -4.01
N ASP A 90 -8.79 8.31 -3.27
CA ASP A 90 -8.94 8.07 -1.84
C ASP A 90 -10.21 7.26 -1.60
N CYS A 91 -10.02 6.03 -1.15
CA CYS A 91 -11.09 5.12 -0.74
C CYS A 91 -10.87 4.62 0.69
N SER A 92 -10.22 5.44 1.53
CA SER A 92 -9.86 5.09 2.89
C SER A 92 -11.07 4.93 3.81
N LEU A 93 -10.87 4.28 4.97
CA LEU A 93 -11.90 4.13 6.02
C LEU A 93 -13.18 3.41 5.54
N ASN A 94 -13.04 2.47 4.63
CA ASN A 94 -14.16 1.69 4.08
C ASN A 94 -14.06 0.21 4.51
N GLN A 95 -14.84 -0.65 3.87
CA GLN A 95 -14.91 -2.08 4.16
C GLN A 95 -14.46 -2.92 2.95
N LEU A 96 -13.54 -2.38 2.14
CA LEU A 96 -13.04 -3.03 0.94
C LEU A 96 -12.25 -4.27 1.30
N THR A 97 -12.67 -5.43 0.78
CA THR A 97 -11.92 -6.70 0.90
C THR A 97 -11.01 -6.95 -0.30
N ASN A 98 -11.32 -6.32 -1.44
CA ASN A 98 -10.54 -6.32 -2.67
C ASN A 98 -10.58 -4.92 -3.30
N LEU A 99 -9.54 -4.59 -4.07
CA LEU A 99 -9.45 -3.36 -4.85
C LEU A 99 -8.70 -3.66 -6.14
N ASP A 100 -9.41 -3.62 -7.28
CA ASP A 100 -8.81 -3.73 -8.61
C ASP A 100 -8.65 -2.34 -9.22
N VAL A 101 -7.40 -1.89 -9.34
CA VAL A 101 -7.02 -0.61 -9.98
C VAL A 101 -6.20 -0.85 -11.24
N SER A 102 -6.26 -2.06 -11.82
CA SER A 102 -5.43 -2.46 -12.95
C SER A 102 -5.68 -1.63 -14.22
N GLN A 103 -6.88 -1.07 -14.38
CA GLN A 103 -7.24 -0.19 -15.49
C GLN A 103 -6.97 1.30 -15.20
N ASN A 104 -6.79 1.69 -13.93
CA ASN A 104 -6.49 3.06 -13.52
C ASN A 104 -4.97 3.34 -13.61
N THR A 105 -4.42 3.13 -14.80
CA THR A 105 -2.97 3.21 -15.08
C THR A 105 -2.39 4.62 -14.95
N ALA A 106 -3.25 5.64 -14.96
CA ALA A 106 -2.90 7.04 -14.71
C ALA A 106 -2.73 7.39 -13.22
N LEU A 107 -3.01 6.46 -12.28
CA LEU A 107 -2.91 6.75 -10.84
C LEU A 107 -1.50 7.17 -10.43
N GLU A 108 -1.44 8.35 -9.82
CA GLU A 108 -0.25 8.96 -9.21
C GLU A 108 -0.32 8.87 -7.68
N SER A 109 -1.53 8.87 -7.10
CA SER A 109 -1.73 8.76 -5.66
C SER A 109 -2.90 7.82 -5.35
N LEU A 110 -2.66 6.87 -4.45
CA LEU A 110 -3.66 5.94 -3.96
C LEU A 110 -3.66 5.90 -2.43
N ASP A 111 -4.79 6.22 -1.83
CA ASP A 111 -5.08 5.96 -0.42
C ASP A 111 -6.20 4.93 -0.29
N CYS A 112 -5.84 3.73 0.16
CA CYS A 112 -6.77 2.66 0.51
C CYS A 112 -6.66 2.26 1.98
N SER A 113 -6.16 3.17 2.83
CA SER A 113 -5.93 2.90 4.24
C SER A 113 -7.23 2.59 5.01
N SER A 114 -7.10 1.84 6.10
CA SER A 114 -8.21 1.45 6.98
C SER A 114 -9.34 0.75 6.20
N ASN A 115 -8.96 -0.33 5.52
CA ASN A 115 -9.84 -1.25 4.82
C ASN A 115 -9.55 -2.69 5.29
N LEU A 116 -10.07 -3.70 4.58
CA LEU A 116 -9.92 -5.12 4.89
C LEU A 116 -9.13 -5.84 3.79
N LEU A 117 -8.25 -5.14 3.06
CA LEU A 117 -7.50 -5.69 1.94
C LEU A 117 -6.50 -6.73 2.43
N THR A 118 -6.53 -7.91 1.83
CA THR A 118 -5.56 -8.99 2.07
C THR A 118 -4.46 -9.03 1.03
N ASN A 119 -4.70 -8.41 -0.13
CA ASN A 119 -3.78 -8.28 -1.25
C ASN A 119 -4.09 -6.98 -2.02
N ILE A 120 -3.12 -6.53 -2.81
CA ILE A 120 -3.24 -5.42 -3.75
C ILE A 120 -2.28 -5.70 -4.91
N ASP A 121 -2.77 -5.69 -6.15
CA ASP A 121 -1.92 -5.77 -7.33
C ASP A 121 -1.74 -4.37 -7.91
N LEU A 122 -0.48 -3.89 -7.92
CA LEU A 122 -0.09 -2.60 -8.46
C LEU A 122 0.75 -2.72 -9.74
N SER A 123 0.80 -3.91 -10.35
CA SER A 123 1.64 -4.22 -11.53
C SER A 123 1.39 -3.31 -12.74
N LYS A 124 0.23 -2.64 -12.80
CA LYS A 124 -0.15 -1.70 -13.87
C LYS A 124 -0.06 -0.24 -13.47
N ASN A 125 0.06 0.08 -12.18
CA ASN A 125 0.03 1.45 -11.67
C ASN A 125 1.46 2.03 -11.58
N LEU A 126 2.15 2.05 -12.73
CA LEU A 126 3.58 2.40 -12.83
C LEU A 126 3.87 3.89 -12.58
N ASN A 127 2.83 4.73 -12.54
CA ASN A 127 2.93 6.16 -12.30
C ASN A 127 2.76 6.56 -10.83
N LEU A 128 2.47 5.61 -9.92
CA LEU A 128 2.25 5.91 -8.51
C LEU A 128 3.46 6.62 -7.89
N ALA A 129 3.24 7.82 -7.38
CA ALA A 129 4.18 8.64 -6.64
C ALA A 129 3.93 8.55 -5.11
N ALA A 130 2.68 8.34 -4.70
CA ALA A 130 2.31 8.15 -3.29
C ALA A 130 1.37 6.97 -3.12
N PHE A 131 1.64 6.12 -2.13
CA PHE A 131 0.76 5.00 -1.78
C PHE A 131 0.60 4.87 -0.27
N ASN A 132 -0.66 4.90 0.18
CA ASN A 132 -1.05 4.69 1.57
C ASN A 132 -1.99 3.49 1.66
N CYS A 133 -1.55 2.43 2.36
CA CYS A 133 -2.32 1.22 2.63
C CYS A 133 -2.31 0.84 4.12
N VAL A 134 -2.13 1.85 5.00
CA VAL A 134 -2.14 1.67 6.45
C VAL A 134 -3.38 0.94 6.94
N ASN A 135 -3.27 0.13 7.99
CA ASN A 135 -4.41 -0.57 8.61
C ASN A 135 -5.17 -1.43 7.59
N ASN A 136 -4.46 -2.37 6.98
CA ASN A 136 -5.05 -3.43 6.16
C ASN A 136 -4.51 -4.80 6.66
N GLN A 137 -4.73 -5.86 5.90
CA GLN A 137 -4.30 -7.22 6.24
C GLN A 137 -3.33 -7.78 5.18
N LEU A 138 -2.56 -6.89 4.52
CA LEU A 138 -1.61 -7.27 3.48
C LEU A 138 -0.48 -8.12 4.06
N LYS A 139 -0.16 -9.22 3.39
CA LYS A 139 0.94 -10.14 3.79
C LYS A 139 2.21 -9.96 2.96
N ASP A 140 2.05 -9.48 1.74
CA ASP A 140 3.12 -9.22 0.80
C ASP A 140 2.81 -7.92 0.04
N LEU A 141 3.84 -7.16 -0.29
CA LEU A 141 3.70 -5.93 -1.05
C LEU A 141 4.85 -5.76 -2.03
N SER A 142 4.53 -5.51 -3.30
CA SER A 142 5.51 -5.22 -4.34
C SER A 142 5.17 -3.89 -5.01
N ILE A 143 6.12 -2.96 -5.04
CA ILE A 143 5.95 -1.67 -5.71
C ILE A 143 6.76 -1.63 -7.00
N PRO A 144 6.10 -1.67 -8.17
CA PRO A 144 6.79 -1.62 -9.46
C PRO A 144 7.09 -0.19 -9.94
N SER A 145 6.47 0.83 -9.32
CA SER A 145 6.62 2.22 -9.73
C SER A 145 8.02 2.76 -9.44
N LYS A 146 8.67 3.30 -10.47
CA LYS A 146 9.92 4.05 -10.34
C LYS A 146 9.72 5.47 -9.84
N GLN A 147 8.48 5.96 -9.88
CA GLN A 147 8.12 7.32 -9.47
C GLN A 147 7.77 7.42 -7.98
N LEU A 148 7.59 6.28 -7.29
CA LEU A 148 7.18 6.25 -5.90
C LEU A 148 8.15 7.06 -5.03
N TYR A 149 7.60 8.08 -4.39
CA TYR A 149 8.29 8.99 -3.48
C TYR A 149 7.94 8.70 -2.02
N ALA A 150 6.69 8.29 -1.75
CA ALA A 150 6.21 8.00 -0.41
C ALA A 150 5.40 6.70 -0.37
N LEU A 151 5.75 5.82 0.57
CA LEU A 151 5.02 4.61 0.90
C LEU A 151 4.70 4.56 2.39
N ASN A 152 3.41 4.42 2.71
CA ASN A 152 2.96 4.12 4.05
C ASN A 152 2.17 2.80 4.08
N ALA A 153 2.78 1.77 4.65
CA ALA A 153 2.19 0.44 4.82
C ALA A 153 2.22 -0.02 6.29
N ASN A 154 2.16 0.94 7.23
CA ASN A 154 2.09 0.63 8.65
C ASN A 154 0.87 -0.24 8.99
N ASN A 155 0.96 -1.02 10.06
CA ASN A 155 -0.15 -1.80 10.61
C ASN A 155 -0.77 -2.73 9.55
N ASN A 156 0.06 -3.62 9.02
CA ASN A 156 -0.35 -4.70 8.14
C ASN A 156 0.20 -6.03 8.69
N LEU A 157 0.16 -7.08 7.89
CA LEU A 157 0.73 -8.39 8.22
C LEU A 157 1.94 -8.71 7.34
N LEU A 158 2.64 -7.68 6.84
CA LEU A 158 3.67 -7.83 5.82
C LEU A 158 4.82 -8.70 6.33
N VAL A 159 5.10 -9.76 5.60
CA VAL A 159 6.29 -10.60 5.79
C VAL A 159 7.35 -10.22 4.76
N THR A 160 6.92 -9.89 3.53
CA THR A 160 7.80 -9.44 2.46
C THR A 160 7.36 -8.09 1.90
N VAL A 161 8.34 -7.26 1.55
CA VAL A 161 8.14 -5.97 0.90
C VAL A 161 9.24 -5.80 -0.16
N SER A 162 8.84 -5.52 -1.39
CA SER A 162 9.76 -5.18 -2.48
C SER A 162 9.54 -3.73 -2.93
N VAL A 163 10.59 -2.92 -2.77
CA VAL A 163 10.64 -1.51 -3.21
C VAL A 163 11.83 -1.26 -4.15
N ASP A 164 12.39 -2.32 -4.74
CA ASP A 164 13.62 -2.25 -5.55
C ASP A 164 13.48 -1.33 -6.77
N ALA A 165 12.29 -1.24 -7.37
CA ALA A 165 12.02 -0.34 -8.49
C ALA A 165 11.91 1.13 -8.07
N ALA A 166 11.55 1.41 -6.81
CA ALA A 166 11.24 2.73 -6.28
C ALA A 166 12.51 3.56 -5.96
N THR A 167 13.32 3.83 -6.98
CA THR A 167 14.60 4.54 -6.84
C THR A 167 14.47 5.99 -6.34
N ARG A 168 13.29 6.60 -6.45
CA ARG A 168 12.96 7.95 -5.94
C ARG A 168 12.37 7.96 -4.53
N LEU A 169 12.24 6.79 -3.90
CA LEU A 169 11.60 6.63 -2.59
C LEU A 169 12.35 7.44 -1.53
N SER A 170 11.64 8.37 -0.89
CA SER A 170 12.18 9.24 0.15
C SER A 170 11.58 8.95 1.52
N LEU A 171 10.31 8.56 1.58
CA LEU A 171 9.57 8.27 2.81
C LEU A 171 9.08 6.82 2.78
N LEU A 172 9.55 6.00 3.73
CA LEU A 172 9.15 4.60 3.85
C LEU A 172 8.71 4.28 5.28
N TYR A 173 7.41 3.99 5.43
CA TYR A 173 6.81 3.61 6.70
C TYR A 173 6.25 2.18 6.62
N LEU A 174 6.82 1.29 7.44
CA LEU A 174 6.57 -0.15 7.50
C LEU A 174 6.33 -0.63 8.94
N SER A 175 6.03 0.28 9.86
CA SER A 175 5.88 -0.01 11.29
C SER A 175 4.76 -1.00 11.56
N ASN A 176 4.91 -1.83 12.61
CA ASN A 176 3.92 -2.82 13.03
C ASN A 176 3.56 -3.80 11.91
N ASN A 177 4.55 -4.58 11.49
CA ASN A 177 4.43 -5.64 10.50
C ASN A 177 5.18 -6.90 10.99
N GLN A 178 5.48 -7.85 10.11
CA GLN A 178 6.17 -9.11 10.43
C GLN A 178 7.43 -9.30 9.58
N ILE A 179 8.02 -8.20 9.10
CA ILE A 179 9.15 -8.21 8.14
C ILE A 179 10.40 -8.74 8.83
N LYS A 180 11.04 -9.73 8.22
CA LYS A 180 12.29 -10.34 8.72
C LYS A 180 13.54 -9.75 8.07
N SER A 181 13.42 -9.32 6.83
CA SER A 181 14.48 -8.68 6.07
C SER A 181 13.86 -7.75 5.03
N ILE A 182 14.61 -6.71 4.66
CA ILE A 182 14.26 -5.80 3.57
C ILE A 182 15.54 -5.36 2.87
N SER A 183 15.52 -5.33 1.54
CA SER A 183 16.57 -4.73 0.73
C SER A 183 16.22 -3.27 0.47
N LEU A 184 17.15 -2.36 0.73
CA LEU A 184 17.01 -0.92 0.49
C LEU A 184 18.16 -0.36 -0.36
N ILE A 185 18.94 -1.25 -1.01
CA ILE A 185 20.17 -0.93 -1.75
C ILE A 185 19.91 0.06 -2.91
N ASN A 186 18.72 -0.01 -3.52
CA ASN A 186 18.32 0.81 -4.66
C ASN A 186 17.61 2.11 -4.27
N ASN A 187 17.24 2.29 -2.99
CA ASN A 187 16.47 3.44 -2.50
C ASN A 187 17.42 4.53 -1.94
N GLN A 188 18.36 5.00 -2.75
CA GLN A 188 19.43 5.92 -2.30
C GLN A 188 18.90 7.32 -1.91
N ALA A 189 17.71 7.68 -2.37
CA ALA A 189 17.02 8.93 -2.01
C ALA A 189 16.29 8.87 -0.65
N LEU A 190 16.34 7.73 0.05
CA LEU A 190 15.60 7.51 1.29
C LEU A 190 16.05 8.49 2.39
N ALA A 191 15.12 9.34 2.83
CA ALA A 191 15.35 10.37 3.84
C ALA A 191 14.73 10.00 5.19
N GLU A 192 13.61 9.25 5.18
CA GLU A 192 12.96 8.78 6.39
C GLU A 192 12.58 7.30 6.26
N LEU A 193 13.00 6.52 7.25
CA LEU A 193 12.66 5.12 7.40
C LEU A 193 12.07 4.88 8.78
N LYS A 194 10.84 4.38 8.83
CA LYS A 194 10.22 3.82 10.03
C LYS A 194 9.87 2.37 9.76
N CYS A 195 10.57 1.45 10.40
CA CYS A 195 10.30 0.01 10.32
C CYS A 195 10.30 -0.64 11.73
N ASN A 196 9.93 0.15 12.74
CA ASN A 196 9.80 -0.33 14.11
C ASN A 196 8.69 -1.38 14.26
N SER A 197 8.75 -2.17 15.33
CA SER A 197 7.78 -3.25 15.58
C SER A 197 7.70 -4.23 14.41
N ASN A 198 8.84 -4.81 14.05
CA ASN A 198 8.98 -5.83 13.03
C ASN A 198 9.79 -7.02 13.60
N LYS A 199 10.29 -7.90 12.72
CA LYS A 199 11.09 -9.07 13.08
C LYS A 199 12.49 -9.01 12.45
N LEU A 200 13.00 -7.81 12.18
CA LEU A 200 14.30 -7.61 11.53
C LEU A 200 15.42 -8.10 12.45
N THR A 201 16.32 -8.92 11.91
CA THR A 201 17.54 -9.36 12.61
C THR A 201 18.79 -8.62 12.12
N THR A 202 18.74 -8.11 10.88
CA THR A 202 19.74 -7.25 10.27
C THR A 202 19.06 -6.20 9.39
N ILE A 203 19.77 -5.11 9.12
CA ILE A 203 19.38 -4.12 8.12
C ILE A 203 20.65 -3.51 7.52
N ASP A 204 20.74 -3.48 6.19
CA ASP A 204 21.82 -2.81 5.47
C ASP A 204 21.32 -1.44 5.01
N LEU A 205 21.92 -0.38 5.56
CA LEU A 205 21.62 1.02 5.24
C LEU A 205 22.80 1.74 4.58
N SER A 206 23.82 0.98 4.14
CA SER A 206 25.10 1.51 3.63
C SER A 206 24.94 2.39 2.38
N LYS A 207 23.83 2.25 1.64
CA LYS A 207 23.51 3.05 0.45
C LYS A 207 22.53 4.20 0.71
N ASN A 208 21.87 4.22 1.86
CA ASN A 208 20.85 5.22 2.19
C ASN A 208 21.51 6.44 2.87
N THR A 209 22.48 7.06 2.20
CA THR A 209 23.32 8.14 2.77
C THR A 209 22.56 9.43 3.06
N LYS A 210 21.36 9.59 2.48
CA LYS A 210 20.43 10.70 2.68
C LYS A 210 19.48 10.53 3.86
N LEU A 211 19.62 9.44 4.62
CA LEU A 211 18.73 9.15 5.75
C LEU A 211 18.93 10.16 6.88
N ARG A 212 17.84 10.85 7.24
CA ARG A 212 17.79 11.86 8.30
C ARG A 212 17.03 11.38 9.53
N TYR A 213 16.03 10.51 9.33
CA TYR A 213 15.24 9.94 10.40
C TYR A 213 15.19 8.42 10.24
N LEU A 214 15.58 7.71 11.29
CA LEU A 214 15.57 6.25 11.36
C LEU A 214 14.88 5.79 12.62
N ASP A 215 13.83 4.97 12.48
CA ASP A 215 13.23 4.22 13.57
C ASP A 215 13.20 2.72 13.24
N VAL A 216 14.08 1.98 13.92
CA VAL A 216 14.21 0.52 13.86
C VAL A 216 13.90 -0.12 15.22
N SER A 217 13.24 0.62 16.13
CA SER A 217 12.93 0.12 17.46
C SER A 217 12.03 -1.11 17.45
N ASN A 218 12.04 -1.88 18.54
CA ASN A 218 11.20 -3.07 18.66
C ASN A 218 11.39 -4.06 17.48
N ASN A 219 12.64 -4.48 17.29
CA ASN A 219 13.06 -5.49 16.33
C ASN A 219 13.97 -6.49 17.05
N SER A 220 14.77 -7.27 16.32
CA SER A 220 15.73 -8.24 16.87
C SER A 220 17.15 -8.00 16.33
N LEU A 221 17.49 -6.74 16.03
CA LEU A 221 18.81 -6.37 15.51
C LEU A 221 19.91 -6.66 16.55
N SER A 222 21.00 -7.28 16.12
CA SER A 222 22.18 -7.55 16.96
C SER A 222 23.29 -6.51 16.82
N THR A 223 23.33 -5.85 15.67
CA THR A 223 24.27 -4.78 15.32
C THR A 223 23.54 -3.74 14.48
N LEU A 224 24.06 -2.52 14.46
CA LEU A 224 23.57 -1.46 13.58
C LEU A 224 24.76 -0.62 13.11
N ASP A 225 25.05 -0.70 11.81
CA ASP A 225 26.09 0.11 11.18
C ASP A 225 25.47 1.28 10.44
N LEU A 226 25.82 2.49 10.86
CA LEU A 226 25.34 3.75 10.29
C LEU A 226 26.49 4.58 9.72
N CYS A 227 27.65 3.98 9.48
CA CYS A 227 28.86 4.72 9.13
C CYS A 227 28.72 5.62 7.90
N ASN A 228 27.90 5.20 6.92
CA ASN A 228 27.65 6.00 5.72
C ASN A 228 26.47 6.99 5.86
N ASN A 229 25.73 6.94 6.96
CA ASN A 229 24.50 7.72 7.18
C ASN A 229 24.79 9.03 7.94
N THR A 230 25.64 9.87 7.33
CA THR A 230 26.16 11.11 7.95
C THR A 230 25.12 12.23 8.13
N GLU A 231 23.94 12.09 7.53
CA GLU A 231 22.84 13.06 7.61
C GLU A 231 21.79 12.74 8.70
N ILE A 232 21.98 11.68 9.51
CA ILE A 232 21.01 11.30 10.55
C ILE A 232 20.88 12.43 11.60
N LEU A 233 19.65 12.83 11.84
CA LEU A 233 19.25 13.82 12.84
C LEU A 233 18.48 13.16 14.00
N LYS A 234 17.81 12.05 13.73
CA LYS A 234 17.04 11.30 14.73
C LYS A 234 17.17 9.79 14.49
N LEU A 235 17.59 9.09 15.54
CA LEU A 235 17.67 7.63 15.61
C LEU A 235 16.82 7.13 16.77
N ILE A 236 15.98 6.14 16.49
CA ILE A 236 15.28 5.35 17.51
C ILE A 236 15.60 3.89 17.21
N CYS A 237 16.33 3.22 18.12
CA CYS A 237 16.69 1.81 17.96
C CYS A 237 16.55 1.00 19.25
N SER A 238 15.84 1.52 20.24
CA SER A 238 15.49 0.85 21.49
C SER A 238 14.73 -0.45 21.27
N SER A 239 14.70 -1.32 22.29
CA SER A 239 14.02 -2.62 22.23
C SER A 239 14.53 -3.48 21.07
N ASN A 240 15.86 -3.61 20.99
CA ASN A 240 16.54 -4.56 20.12
C ASN A 240 17.51 -5.43 20.96
N ASN A 241 18.37 -6.20 20.29
CA ASN A 241 19.46 -6.95 20.91
C ASN A 241 20.84 -6.36 20.52
N ILE A 242 20.91 -5.04 20.30
CA ILE A 242 22.09 -4.41 19.71
C ILE A 242 23.24 -4.38 20.71
N ALA A 243 24.29 -5.15 20.45
CA ALA A 243 25.51 -5.14 21.24
C ALA A 243 26.40 -3.93 20.90
N LYS A 244 26.40 -3.51 19.64
CA LYS A 244 27.27 -2.46 19.11
C LYS A 244 26.58 -1.65 18.02
N ILE A 245 26.68 -0.33 18.12
CA ILE A 245 26.33 0.62 17.04
C ILE A 245 27.61 1.27 16.54
N THR A 246 27.77 1.32 15.21
CA THR A 246 28.81 2.12 14.55
C THR A 246 28.19 3.39 13.99
N ILE A 247 28.68 4.56 14.39
CA ILE A 247 28.17 5.86 13.94
C ILE A 247 29.31 6.77 13.44
N PRO A 248 29.04 7.71 12.52
CA PRO A 248 30.01 8.73 12.12
C PRO A 248 30.41 9.62 13.31
N LYS A 249 31.71 9.96 13.41
CA LYS A 249 32.24 10.88 14.46
C LYS A 249 31.46 12.20 14.53
N LYS A 250 31.09 12.75 13.37
CA LYS A 250 30.36 14.03 13.25
C LYS A 250 29.04 14.03 14.04
N ILE A 251 28.35 12.90 14.11
CA ILE A 251 27.02 12.81 14.71
C ILE A 251 27.05 12.19 16.12
N GLN A 252 28.20 11.65 16.56
CA GLN A 252 28.37 11.02 17.89
C GLN A 252 27.83 11.85 19.07
N PRO A 253 28.12 13.16 19.20
CA PRO A 253 27.66 13.95 20.36
C PRO A 253 26.13 14.00 20.51
N MET A 254 25.39 13.85 19.40
CA MET A 254 23.93 13.87 19.41
C MET A 254 23.31 12.60 20.00
N PHE A 255 24.01 11.45 19.96
CA PHE A 255 23.48 10.16 20.41
C PHE A 255 23.83 9.81 21.85
N VAL A 256 25.02 10.22 22.32
CA VAL A 256 25.49 9.89 23.68
C VAL A 256 24.57 10.47 24.77
N ASN A 257 23.84 11.55 24.46
CA ASN A 257 22.93 12.22 25.41
C ASN A 257 21.46 11.76 25.30
N ASN A 258 21.14 10.79 24.44
CA ASN A 258 19.75 10.41 24.11
C ASN A 258 19.45 8.94 24.47
N THR A 259 19.80 8.55 25.70
CA THR A 259 19.71 7.17 26.23
C THR A 259 18.29 6.59 26.26
N ALA A 260 17.25 7.41 26.13
CA ALA A 260 15.87 6.92 26.05
C ALA A 260 15.55 6.19 24.72
N LEU A 261 16.41 6.35 23.70
CA LEU A 261 16.17 5.85 22.35
C LEU A 261 17.09 4.66 21.97
N ILE A 262 17.94 4.22 22.90
CA ILE A 262 18.95 3.16 22.72
C ILE A 262 19.04 2.32 24.00
N ASP A 263 19.20 1.00 23.88
CA ASP A 263 19.24 0.11 25.04
C ASP A 263 20.51 0.33 25.89
N SER A 264 20.36 0.30 27.23
CA SER A 264 21.43 0.64 28.19
C SER A 264 22.70 -0.23 28.11
N LYS A 265 22.63 -1.39 27.44
CA LYS A 265 23.76 -2.33 27.26
C LYS A 265 24.50 -2.14 25.93
N THR A 266 24.03 -1.24 25.07
CA THR A 266 24.60 -1.04 23.74
C THR A 266 25.91 -0.24 23.82
N SER A 267 26.98 -0.80 23.27
CA SER A 267 28.26 -0.10 23.11
C SER A 267 28.28 0.73 21.83
N TYR A 268 29.10 1.80 21.83
CA TYR A 268 29.28 2.67 20.67
C TYR A 268 30.70 2.54 20.13
N SER A 269 30.81 2.59 18.81
CA SER A 269 32.07 2.89 18.13
C SER A 269 31.86 3.95 17.07
N THR A 270 32.91 4.70 16.78
CA THR A 270 32.89 5.72 15.75
C THR A 270 33.63 5.28 14.50
N CYS A 271 33.18 5.75 13.35
CA CYS A 271 33.95 5.71 12.11
C CYS A 271 34.21 7.14 11.58
N ASP A 272 35.18 7.26 10.68
CA ASP A 272 35.60 8.53 10.08
C ASP A 272 34.59 9.09 9.07
#